data_AF-A0A662VDZ8-F1
#
_entry.id   AF-A0A662VDZ8-F1
#
_cell.length_a   1.000
_cell.length_b   1.000
_cell.length_c   1.000
_cell.angle_alpha   90.00
_cell.angle_beta   90.00
_cell.angle_gamma   90.00
#
_symmetry.space_group_name_H-M   'P 1'
#
loop_
_entity.id
_entity.type
_entity.pdbx_description
1 polymer ?
#
loop_
_entity_poly.entity_id
_entity_poly.type
_entity_poly.pdbx_seq_one_letter_code
_entity_poly.pdbx_strand_id
1 'polypeptide(L)'
;MVMMRNTALTLKADSEGKELLIDHLVMVGRCCYCLAHHLKLSEPTAMFAGALHDLGKALSYYQNIGSFAGHEVISAYITHALISDRVIKLRNGDPLHIIYPILFHHQAHRELPRAVNRLINVRNRLNLNRDANTLVKLLTELSIELRGYNLYIDVSKAQAAINKALKDIAEEDAKYLTSVLYANYLRDIDVEKLIKSRIYCGVLMMCDKYISVINRGGAKSSLYFKSVNSFIKYHKII
;
A
#
# COMPACT_ATOMS: atom_id res chain seq x y z
N MET A 1 -13.51 21.78 -16.20
CA MET A 1 -12.15 22.35 -16.12
C MET A 1 -11.21 21.24 -15.67
N VAL A 2 -10.53 20.59 -16.62
CA VAL A 2 -9.61 19.48 -16.32
C VAL A 2 -8.37 20.08 -15.68
N MET A 3 -8.18 19.89 -14.37
CA MET A 3 -6.91 20.20 -13.74
C MET A 3 -5.84 19.35 -14.43
N MET A 4 -4.89 20.00 -15.12
CA MET A 4 -3.70 19.34 -15.62
C MET A 4 -3.03 18.62 -14.44
N ARG A 5 -2.88 17.30 -14.53
CA ARG A 5 -2.05 16.54 -13.60
C ARG A 5 -0.65 17.17 -13.64
N ASN A 6 -0.12 17.55 -12.48
CA ASN A 6 1.30 17.84 -12.35
C ASN A 6 2.05 16.51 -12.49
N THR A 7 2.27 16.05 -13.71
CA THR A 7 2.89 14.76 -14.07
C THR A 7 4.41 14.77 -13.82
N ALA A 8 4.86 15.08 -12.62
CA ALA A 8 6.29 15.11 -12.28
C ALA A 8 6.83 13.75 -11.79
N LEU A 9 5.96 12.83 -11.35
CA LEU A 9 6.33 11.51 -10.82
C LEU A 9 6.07 10.39 -11.85
N THR A 10 7.10 10.05 -12.61
CA THR A 10 7.11 8.90 -13.54
C THR A 10 7.55 7.61 -12.85
N LEU A 11 6.97 7.32 -11.69
CA LEU A 11 7.26 6.10 -10.94
C LEU A 11 6.54 4.91 -11.56
N LYS A 12 7.26 3.79 -11.73
CA LYS A 12 6.71 2.55 -12.29
C LYS A 12 6.04 1.71 -11.21
N ALA A 13 4.84 1.20 -11.48
CA ALA A 13 4.16 0.22 -10.62
C ALA A 13 4.69 -1.21 -10.82
N ASP A 14 5.23 -1.49 -12.00
CA ASP A 14 5.73 -2.79 -12.43
C ASP A 14 7.08 -2.68 -13.15
N SER A 15 7.76 -3.81 -13.34
CA SER A 15 9.09 -3.85 -13.95
C SER A 15 9.12 -3.36 -15.39
N GLU A 16 8.02 -3.53 -16.13
CA GLU A 16 7.93 -3.14 -17.54
C GLU A 16 7.52 -1.67 -17.70
N GLY A 17 7.13 -0.99 -16.61
CA GLY A 17 6.68 0.41 -16.65
C GLY A 17 5.40 0.60 -17.45
N LYS A 18 4.55 -0.43 -17.53
CA LYS A 18 3.26 -0.41 -18.23
C LYS A 18 2.21 0.40 -17.48
N GLU A 19 2.40 0.60 -16.19
CA GLU A 19 1.49 1.35 -15.32
C GLU A 19 2.27 2.30 -14.41
N LEU A 20 1.78 3.53 -14.27
CA LEU A 20 2.32 4.49 -13.30
C LEU A 20 1.89 4.11 -11.89
N LEU A 21 2.79 4.23 -10.92
CA LEU A 21 2.53 3.90 -9.52
C LEU A 21 1.39 4.74 -8.93
N ILE A 22 1.34 6.04 -9.25
CA ILE A 22 0.25 6.91 -8.77
C ILE A 22 -1.12 6.45 -9.29
N ASP A 23 -1.23 6.14 -10.58
CA ASP A 23 -2.47 5.65 -11.18
C ASP A 23 -2.88 4.32 -10.56
N HIS A 24 -1.93 3.42 -10.37
CA HIS A 24 -2.16 2.14 -9.72
C HIS A 24 -2.73 2.31 -8.30
N LEU A 25 -2.05 3.08 -7.45
CA LEU A 25 -2.46 3.29 -6.06
C LEU A 25 -3.81 4.01 -5.95
N VAL A 26 -4.08 5.01 -6.79
CA VAL A 26 -5.37 5.70 -6.85
C VAL A 26 -6.49 4.73 -7.24
N MET A 27 -6.28 3.95 -8.31
CA MET A 27 -7.30 3.03 -8.82
C MET A 27 -7.55 1.87 -7.84
N VAL A 28 -6.50 1.30 -7.24
CA VAL A 28 -6.65 0.26 -6.20
C VAL A 28 -7.36 0.82 -4.98
N GLY A 29 -7.00 2.03 -4.52
CA GLY A 29 -7.66 2.71 -3.41
C GLY A 29 -9.16 2.92 -3.67
N ARG A 30 -9.54 3.46 -4.84
CA ARG A 30 -10.95 3.65 -5.24
C ARG A 30 -11.70 2.32 -5.35
N CYS A 31 -11.07 1.31 -5.93
CA CYS A 31 -11.66 -0.03 -6.04
C CYS A 31 -11.91 -0.64 -4.64
N CYS A 32 -10.95 -0.51 -3.71
CA CYS A 32 -11.10 -0.96 -2.33
C CYS A 32 -12.23 -0.21 -1.61
N TYR A 33 -12.36 1.11 -1.82
CA TYR A 33 -13.45 1.91 -1.28
C TYR A 33 -14.82 1.36 -1.74
N CYS A 34 -15.00 1.19 -3.06
CA CYS A 34 -16.26 0.70 -3.63
C CYS A 34 -16.59 -0.72 -3.19
N LEU A 35 -15.59 -1.61 -3.13
CA LEU A 35 -15.78 -2.99 -2.67
C LEU A 35 -16.14 -3.04 -1.19
N ALA A 36 -15.47 -2.26 -0.35
CA ALA A 36 -15.78 -2.17 1.08
C ALA A 36 -17.21 -1.70 1.34
N HIS A 37 -17.71 -0.73 0.56
CA HIS A 37 -19.10 -0.27 0.64
C HIS A 37 -20.09 -1.42 0.46
N HIS A 38 -19.90 -2.23 -0.60
CA HIS A 38 -20.76 -3.38 -0.88
C HIS A 38 -20.69 -4.47 0.20
N LEU A 39 -19.52 -4.65 0.79
CA LEU A 39 -19.30 -5.62 1.87
C LEU A 39 -19.67 -5.08 3.25
N LYS A 40 -20.21 -3.86 3.35
CA LYS A 40 -20.54 -3.19 4.62
C LYS A 40 -19.34 -3.08 5.57
N LEU A 41 -18.16 -2.86 5.00
CA LEU A 41 -16.91 -2.58 5.71
C LEU A 41 -16.67 -1.07 5.74
N SER A 42 -15.78 -0.60 6.62
CA SER A 42 -15.34 0.80 6.59
C SER A 42 -14.61 1.10 5.29
N GLU A 43 -15.19 1.96 4.45
CA GLU A 43 -14.63 2.35 3.16
C GLU A 43 -13.32 3.13 3.29
N PRO A 44 -13.18 4.11 4.20
CA PRO A 44 -11.90 4.80 4.41
C PRO A 44 -10.76 3.86 4.79
N THR A 45 -11.02 2.85 5.64
CA THR A 45 -10.02 1.86 6.04
C THR A 45 -9.55 1.03 4.84
N ALA A 46 -10.47 0.50 4.03
CA ALA A 46 -10.11 -0.26 2.83
C ALA A 46 -9.36 0.60 1.81
N MET A 47 -9.80 1.86 1.64
CA MET A 47 -9.14 2.80 0.74
C MET A 47 -7.70 3.11 1.18
N PHE A 48 -7.44 3.33 2.47
CA PHE A 48 -6.07 3.52 2.97
C PHE A 48 -5.22 2.27 2.75
N ALA A 49 -5.75 1.07 3.00
CA ALA A 49 -5.03 -0.17 2.69
C ALA A 49 -4.65 -0.23 1.19
N GLY A 50 -5.60 0.05 0.29
CA GLY A 50 -5.39 0.08 -1.16
C GLY A 50 -4.40 1.14 -1.63
N ALA A 51 -4.54 2.38 -1.17
CA ALA A 51 -3.75 3.51 -1.65
C ALA A 51 -2.29 3.50 -1.13
N LEU A 52 -2.00 2.73 -0.07
CA LEU A 52 -0.70 2.75 0.60
C LEU A 52 0.08 1.41 0.50
N HIS A 53 -0.53 0.34 -0.01
CA HIS A 53 0.07 -0.99 0.03
C HIS A 53 1.42 -1.11 -0.68
N ASP A 54 1.63 -0.26 -1.69
CA ASP A 54 2.77 -0.33 -2.60
C ASP A 54 3.67 0.93 -2.52
N LEU A 55 3.60 1.71 -1.43
CA LEU A 55 4.51 2.84 -1.21
C LEU A 55 5.99 2.46 -1.31
N GLY A 56 6.37 1.25 -0.86
CA GLY A 56 7.74 0.75 -0.98
C GLY A 56 8.26 0.67 -2.42
N LYS A 57 7.38 0.65 -3.43
CA LYS A 57 7.77 0.71 -4.84
C LYS A 57 8.27 2.10 -5.25
N ALA A 58 7.95 3.15 -4.51
CA ALA A 58 8.42 4.51 -4.80
C ALA A 58 9.91 4.71 -4.50
N LEU A 59 10.53 3.80 -3.75
CA LEU A 59 11.94 3.88 -3.40
C LEU A 59 12.82 3.72 -4.65
N SER A 60 13.90 4.49 -4.70
CA SER A 60 14.89 4.46 -5.78
C SER A 60 15.41 3.05 -6.05
N TYR A 61 15.60 2.23 -5.01
CA TYR A 61 15.99 0.83 -5.18
C TYR A 61 15.01 0.05 -6.07
N TYR A 62 13.70 0.12 -5.80
CA TYR A 62 12.68 -0.52 -6.64
C TYR A 62 12.71 0.02 -8.07
N GLN A 63 12.74 1.35 -8.20
CA GLN A 63 12.66 2.02 -9.49
C GLN A 63 13.85 1.68 -10.41
N ASN A 64 15.02 1.37 -9.83
CA ASN A 64 16.21 0.98 -10.58
C ASN A 64 16.18 -0.48 -11.05
N ILE A 65 15.69 -1.41 -10.22
CA ILE A 65 15.72 -2.85 -10.51
C ILE A 65 14.41 -3.39 -11.09
N GLY A 66 13.33 -2.61 -11.02
CA GLY A 66 12.00 -2.94 -11.53
C GLY A 66 11.17 -3.89 -10.65
N SER A 67 11.77 -4.61 -9.71
CA SER A 67 11.04 -5.45 -8.74
C SER A 67 11.88 -5.82 -7.53
N PHE A 68 11.28 -5.87 -6.34
CA PHE A 68 11.83 -6.64 -5.22
C PHE A 68 10.73 -7.18 -4.31
N ALA A 69 11.01 -8.27 -3.61
CA ALA A 69 10.14 -8.79 -2.57
C ALA A 69 10.51 -8.16 -1.22
N GLY A 70 9.52 -7.74 -0.44
CA GLY A 70 9.72 -6.96 0.78
C GLY A 70 9.19 -5.52 0.68
N HIS A 71 8.79 -5.05 -0.50
CA HIS A 71 8.19 -3.71 -0.63
C HIS A 71 6.94 -3.58 0.23
N GLU A 72 6.20 -4.67 0.43
CA GLU A 72 5.05 -4.74 1.32
C GLU A 72 5.42 -4.45 2.79
N VAL A 73 6.60 -4.88 3.25
CA VAL A 73 7.05 -4.64 4.62
C VAL A 73 7.45 -3.18 4.78
N ILE A 74 8.13 -2.61 3.78
CA ILE A 74 8.50 -1.19 3.79
C ILE A 74 7.25 -0.31 3.71
N SER A 75 6.31 -0.64 2.83
CA SER A 75 5.01 0.04 2.74
C SER A 75 4.28 0.02 4.09
N ALA A 76 4.24 -1.15 4.76
CA ALA A 76 3.62 -1.28 6.07
C ALA A 76 4.33 -0.44 7.14
N TYR A 77 5.66 -0.45 7.17
CA TYR A 77 6.44 0.33 8.14
C TYR A 77 6.29 1.83 7.94
N ILE A 78 6.33 2.31 6.68
CA ILE A 78 6.04 3.71 6.35
C ILE A 78 4.61 4.05 6.77
N THR A 79 3.64 3.20 6.47
CA THR A 79 2.23 3.42 6.86
C THR A 79 2.05 3.47 8.37
N HIS A 80 2.75 2.60 9.11
CA HIS A 80 2.78 2.64 10.58
C HIS A 80 3.28 3.99 11.10
N ALA A 81 4.36 4.53 10.54
CA ALA A 81 4.88 5.85 10.90
C ALA A 81 3.86 6.97 10.59
N LEU A 82 3.24 6.94 9.41
CA LEU A 82 2.22 7.92 9.01
C LEU A 82 1.00 7.91 9.95
N ILE A 83 0.57 6.74 10.42
CA ILE A 83 -0.53 6.62 11.38
C ILE A 83 -0.08 7.10 12.76
N SER A 84 1.07 6.65 13.24
CA SER A 84 1.58 6.96 14.58
C SER A 84 1.84 8.46 14.77
N ASP A 85 2.36 9.12 13.75
CA ASP A 85 2.63 10.57 13.76
C ASP A 85 1.39 11.41 13.35
N ARG A 86 0.22 10.77 13.27
CA ARG A 86 -1.08 11.41 12.96
C ARG A 86 -1.09 12.17 11.63
N VAL A 87 -0.24 11.75 10.68
CA VAL A 87 -0.30 12.19 9.27
C VAL A 87 -1.57 11.65 8.64
N ILE A 88 -1.91 10.40 8.94
CA ILE A 88 -3.19 9.78 8.63
C ILE A 88 -4.03 9.73 9.90
N LYS A 89 -5.23 10.31 9.86
CA LYS A 89 -6.16 10.29 11.00
C LYS A 89 -7.31 9.33 10.74
N LEU A 90 -7.35 8.25 11.51
CA LEU A 90 -8.46 7.30 11.50
C LEU A 90 -9.49 7.77 12.54
N ARG A 91 -10.63 8.30 12.10
CA ARG A 91 -11.67 8.76 13.04
C ARG A 91 -12.25 7.63 13.88
N ASN A 92 -12.42 6.43 13.31
CA ASN A 92 -12.98 5.23 13.97
C ASN A 92 -12.37 3.92 13.41
N GLY A 93 -11.19 3.99 12.79
CA GLY A 93 -10.55 2.85 12.13
C GLY A 93 -9.49 2.22 13.02
N ASP A 94 -9.49 0.90 13.16
CA ASP A 94 -8.37 0.18 13.76
C ASP A 94 -7.21 0.15 12.75
N PRO A 95 -6.02 0.69 13.07
CA PRO A 95 -4.84 0.65 12.21
C PRO A 95 -4.47 -0.75 11.72
N LEU A 96 -4.78 -1.80 12.49
CA LEU A 96 -4.52 -3.18 12.12
C LEU A 96 -5.21 -3.55 10.79
N HIS A 97 -6.43 -3.05 10.57
CA HIS A 97 -7.18 -3.26 9.33
C HIS A 97 -6.57 -2.57 8.10
N ILE A 98 -5.51 -1.78 8.27
CA ILE A 98 -4.71 -1.19 7.19
C ILE A 98 -3.37 -1.90 7.09
N ILE A 99 -2.65 -2.03 8.21
CA ILE A 99 -1.30 -2.59 8.25
C ILE A 99 -1.29 -4.08 7.88
N TYR A 100 -2.25 -4.87 8.37
CA TYR A 100 -2.30 -6.30 8.06
C TYR A 100 -2.52 -6.56 6.56
N PRO A 101 -3.53 -5.95 5.89
CA PRO A 101 -3.65 -6.08 4.43
C PRO A 101 -2.36 -5.73 3.68
N ILE A 102 -1.70 -4.64 4.05
CA ILE A 102 -0.46 -4.22 3.40
C ILE A 102 0.64 -5.27 3.60
N LEU A 103 0.81 -5.83 4.81
CA LEU A 103 1.83 -6.85 5.05
C LEU A 103 1.58 -8.17 4.31
N PHE A 104 0.31 -8.56 4.18
CA PHE A 104 -0.06 -9.91 3.75
C PHE A 104 -0.67 -9.99 2.34
N HIS A 105 -0.75 -8.89 1.58
CA HIS A 105 -1.34 -8.94 0.23
C HIS A 105 -0.56 -9.82 -0.77
N HIS A 106 0.70 -10.18 -0.49
CA HIS A 106 1.47 -11.17 -1.26
C HIS A 106 1.45 -12.59 -0.68
N GLN A 107 0.61 -12.88 0.33
CA GLN A 107 0.62 -14.17 1.05
C GLN A 107 0.42 -15.40 0.17
N ALA A 108 -0.28 -15.26 -0.96
CA ALA A 108 -0.46 -16.35 -1.93
C ALA A 108 0.83 -16.67 -2.72
N HIS A 109 1.79 -15.75 -2.74
CA HIS A 109 3.04 -15.86 -3.49
C HIS A 109 4.24 -16.12 -2.58
N ARG A 110 4.23 -15.60 -1.34
CA ARG A 110 5.34 -15.74 -0.40
C ARG A 110 4.93 -15.57 1.05
N GLU A 111 5.69 -16.22 1.91
CA GLU A 111 5.62 -16.05 3.36
C GLU A 111 6.37 -14.77 3.80
N LEU A 112 5.87 -14.13 4.86
CA LEU A 112 6.45 -12.90 5.40
C LEU A 112 7.94 -13.01 5.77
N PRO A 113 8.43 -14.09 6.44
CA PRO A 113 9.85 -14.23 6.74
C PRO A 113 10.76 -14.15 5.51
N ARG A 114 10.29 -14.65 4.35
CA ARG A 114 11.05 -14.57 3.09
C ARG A 114 11.09 -13.14 2.53
N ALA A 115 10.03 -12.37 2.72
CA ALA A 115 10.00 -10.95 2.34
C ALA A 115 10.95 -10.13 3.22
N VAL A 116 10.98 -10.42 4.52
CA VAL A 116 11.80 -9.74 5.54
C VAL A 116 13.29 -9.94 5.27
N ASN A 117 13.72 -11.18 4.98
CA ASN A 117 15.13 -11.47 4.69
C ASN A 117 15.66 -10.72 3.45
N ARG A 118 14.79 -10.30 2.54
CA ARG A 118 15.19 -9.56 1.33
C ARG A 118 15.34 -8.05 1.57
N LEU A 119 14.88 -7.53 2.70
CA LEU A 119 15.03 -6.12 3.09
C LEU A 119 16.49 -5.73 3.32
N ILE A 120 17.34 -6.67 3.73
CA ILE A 120 18.77 -6.43 3.98
C ILE A 120 19.45 -5.80 2.76
N ASN A 121 19.07 -6.23 1.55
CA ASN A 121 19.63 -5.71 0.30
C ASN A 121 19.13 -4.30 -0.05
N VAL A 122 17.95 -3.92 0.46
CA VAL A 122 17.32 -2.61 0.21
C VAL A 122 17.98 -1.54 1.07
N ARG A 123 18.17 -1.83 2.37
CA ARG A 123 18.74 -0.94 3.39
C ARG A 123 20.00 -0.20 2.90
N ASN A 124 20.97 -0.94 2.39
CA ASN A 124 22.28 -0.39 1.99
C ASN A 124 22.23 0.45 0.70
N ARG A 125 21.07 0.55 0.06
CA ARG A 125 20.88 1.20 -1.25
C ARG A 125 19.82 2.29 -1.21
N LEU A 126 19.29 2.62 -0.02
CA LEU A 126 18.38 3.73 0.16
C LEU A 126 19.11 5.06 -0.03
N ASN A 127 18.46 6.00 -0.71
CA ASN A 127 18.87 7.40 -0.74
C ASN A 127 17.86 8.19 0.07
N LEU A 128 18.10 8.33 1.37
CA LEU A 128 17.13 8.85 2.34
C LEU A 128 16.46 10.15 1.89
N ASN A 129 17.25 11.15 1.46
CA ASN A 129 16.72 12.44 1.03
C ASN A 129 15.88 12.32 -0.25
N ARG A 130 16.37 11.60 -1.26
CA ARG A 130 15.64 11.43 -2.53
C ARG A 130 14.37 10.62 -2.35
N ASP A 131 14.45 9.52 -1.61
CA ASP A 131 13.35 8.60 -1.38
C ASP A 131 12.26 9.26 -0.53
N ALA A 132 12.65 10.02 0.50
CA ALA A 132 11.69 10.78 1.30
C ALA A 132 10.94 11.82 0.47
N ASN A 133 11.67 12.62 -0.33
CA ASN A 133 11.06 13.62 -1.21
C ASN A 133 10.10 12.98 -2.24
N THR A 134 10.48 11.83 -2.79
CA THR A 134 9.64 11.06 -3.71
C THR A 134 8.35 10.60 -3.05
N LEU A 135 8.44 10.02 -1.84
CA LEU A 135 7.28 9.55 -1.08
C LEU A 135 6.35 10.69 -0.67
N VAL A 136 6.88 11.85 -0.22
CA VAL A 136 6.06 13.01 0.14
C VAL A 136 5.29 13.53 -1.07
N LYS A 137 5.94 13.64 -2.24
CA LYS A 137 5.27 14.04 -3.48
C LYS A 137 4.17 13.04 -3.87
N LEU A 138 4.44 11.74 -3.79
CA LEU A 138 3.45 10.69 -4.06
C LEU A 138 2.25 10.78 -3.11
N LEU A 139 2.48 10.96 -1.81
CA LEU A 139 1.40 11.14 -0.82
C LEU A 139 0.60 12.42 -1.06
N THR A 140 1.26 13.48 -1.54
CA THR A 140 0.60 14.73 -1.92
C THR A 140 -0.36 14.50 -3.08
N GLU A 141 0.11 13.85 -4.14
CA GLU A 141 -0.72 13.51 -5.30
C GLU A 141 -1.89 12.59 -4.92
N LEU A 142 -1.63 11.55 -4.11
CA LEU A 142 -2.68 10.66 -3.58
C LEU A 142 -3.73 11.45 -2.80
N SER A 143 -3.31 12.40 -1.95
CA SER A 143 -4.22 13.22 -1.15
C SER A 143 -5.13 14.09 -2.03
N ILE A 144 -4.63 14.57 -3.17
CA ILE A 144 -5.39 15.38 -4.13
C ILE A 144 -6.40 14.49 -4.87
N GLU A 145 -5.93 13.39 -5.45
CA GLU A 145 -6.74 12.47 -6.28
C GLU A 145 -7.83 11.74 -5.49
N LEU A 146 -7.64 11.55 -4.18
CA LEU A 146 -8.57 10.83 -3.30
C LEU A 146 -9.32 11.75 -2.33
N ARG A 147 -9.20 13.08 -2.47
CA ARG A 147 -9.87 14.05 -1.61
C ARG A 147 -11.39 13.88 -1.56
N GLY A 148 -12.01 13.51 -2.70
CA GLY A 148 -13.45 13.27 -2.81
C GLY A 148 -13.96 12.03 -2.05
N TYR A 149 -13.06 11.18 -1.57
CA TYR A 149 -13.37 9.92 -0.89
C TYR A 149 -13.09 9.99 0.62
N ASN A 150 -12.93 11.20 1.17
CA ASN A 150 -12.58 11.44 2.58
C ASN A 150 -11.20 10.87 2.99
N LEU A 151 -10.27 10.70 2.04
CA LEU A 151 -8.87 10.42 2.37
C LEU A 151 -8.21 11.72 2.86
N TYR A 152 -7.90 11.79 4.15
CA TYR A 152 -7.17 12.93 4.72
C TYR A 152 -5.74 12.53 5.08
N ILE A 153 -4.79 13.12 4.36
CA ILE A 153 -3.35 13.01 4.63
C ILE A 153 -2.85 14.42 4.96
N ASP A 154 -2.30 14.61 6.16
CA ASP A 154 -1.65 15.85 6.58
C ASP A 154 -0.23 15.92 6.01
N VAL A 155 -0.12 16.26 4.73
CA VAL A 155 1.14 16.29 3.97
C VAL A 155 2.20 17.16 4.66
N SER A 156 1.80 18.19 5.42
CA SER A 156 2.71 19.07 6.16
C SER A 156 3.58 18.32 7.19
N LYS A 157 3.07 17.18 7.70
CA LYS A 157 3.77 16.31 8.66
C LYS A 157 4.41 15.09 8.02
N ALA A 158 4.08 14.79 6.75
CA ALA A 158 4.53 13.58 6.08
C ALA A 158 6.05 13.48 5.98
N GLN A 159 6.74 14.61 5.75
CA GLN A 159 8.21 14.64 5.62
C GLN A 159 8.93 14.10 6.87
N ALA A 160 8.52 14.54 8.06
CA ALA A 160 9.15 14.12 9.31
C ALA A 160 8.92 12.62 9.57
N ALA A 161 7.68 12.16 9.39
CA ALA A 161 7.30 10.75 9.56
C ALA A 161 8.05 9.83 8.58
N ILE A 162 8.13 10.22 7.30
CA ILE A 162 8.85 9.45 6.28
C ILE A 162 10.35 9.44 6.54
N ASN A 163 10.95 10.58 6.89
CA ASN A 163 12.38 10.66 7.20
C ASN A 163 12.74 9.71 8.35
N LYS A 164 11.93 9.72 9.41
CA LYS A 164 12.09 8.80 10.54
C LYS A 164 11.98 7.34 10.08
N ALA A 165 10.92 7.00 9.35
CA ALA A 165 10.71 5.64 8.88
C ALA A 165 11.85 5.12 7.98
N LEU A 166 12.33 5.93 7.04
CA LEU A 166 13.44 5.56 6.17
C LEU A 166 14.77 5.45 6.91
N LYS A 167 14.99 6.30 7.92
CA LYS A 167 16.15 6.20 8.80
C LYS A 167 16.16 4.88 9.56
N ASP A 168 15.03 4.52 10.19
CA ASP A 168 14.89 3.24 10.87
C ASP A 168 15.15 2.07 9.91
N ILE A 169 14.60 2.11 8.68
CA ILE A 169 14.85 1.06 7.66
C ILE A 169 16.33 0.98 7.27
N ALA A 170 17.03 2.11 7.24
CA ALA A 170 18.44 2.17 6.84
C ALA A 170 19.41 1.76 7.96
N GLU A 171 19.06 1.96 9.23
CA GLU A 171 19.94 1.75 10.37
C GLU A 171 19.67 0.39 11.06
N GLU A 172 18.41 -0.03 11.09
CA GLU A 172 17.97 -1.21 11.84
C GLU A 172 18.06 -2.50 11.02
N ASP A 173 18.01 -3.64 11.71
CA ASP A 173 17.89 -4.93 11.04
C ASP A 173 16.43 -5.23 10.65
N ALA A 174 16.24 -6.14 9.71
CA ALA A 174 14.91 -6.51 9.24
C ALA A 174 14.04 -7.13 10.36
N LYS A 175 14.65 -7.74 11.38
CA LYS A 175 13.94 -8.34 12.52
C LYS A 175 13.35 -7.25 13.42
N TYR A 176 14.07 -6.15 13.63
CA TYR A 176 13.60 -4.98 14.36
C TYR A 176 12.36 -4.37 13.70
N LEU A 177 12.42 -4.12 12.39
CA LEU A 177 11.26 -3.57 11.66
C LEU A 177 10.02 -4.45 11.82
N THR A 178 10.21 -5.78 11.74
CA THR A 178 9.12 -6.72 11.97
C THR A 178 8.68 -6.83 13.41
N SER A 179 9.57 -6.65 14.38
CA SER A 179 9.22 -6.73 15.80
C SER A 179 8.41 -5.51 16.21
N VAL A 180 8.70 -4.33 15.65
CA VAL A 180 7.88 -3.12 15.82
C VAL A 180 6.47 -3.37 15.28
N LEU A 181 6.34 -3.86 14.05
CA LEU A 181 5.03 -4.17 13.46
C LEU A 181 4.31 -5.28 14.23
N TYR A 182 5.02 -6.31 14.67
CA TYR A 182 4.46 -7.40 15.46
C TYR A 182 3.98 -6.91 16.83
N ALA A 183 4.78 -6.13 17.54
CA ALA A 183 4.43 -5.61 18.85
C ALA A 183 3.23 -4.66 18.82
N ASN A 184 3.15 -3.79 17.79
CA ASN A 184 2.06 -2.83 17.67
C ASN A 184 0.76 -3.42 17.12
N TYR A 185 0.85 -4.49 16.31
CA TYR A 185 -0.29 -4.96 15.54
C TYR A 185 -0.58 -6.44 15.67
N LEU A 186 0.40 -7.31 15.96
CA LEU A 186 0.23 -8.76 15.84
C LEU A 186 0.33 -9.57 17.14
N ARG A 187 0.93 -9.02 18.19
CA ARG A 187 1.27 -9.75 19.43
C ARG A 187 0.05 -10.32 20.16
N ASP A 188 -1.01 -9.52 20.28
CA ASP A 188 -2.18 -9.84 21.10
C ASP A 188 -3.49 -9.56 20.33
N ILE A 189 -3.54 -9.98 19.06
CA ILE A 189 -4.74 -9.77 18.23
C ILE A 189 -5.85 -10.71 18.68
N ASP A 190 -7.02 -10.16 19.02
CA ASP A 190 -8.23 -10.95 19.20
C ASP A 190 -8.74 -11.54 17.87
N VAL A 191 -9.43 -12.69 17.95
CA VAL A 191 -9.86 -13.43 16.77
C VAL A 191 -10.75 -12.60 15.84
N GLU A 192 -11.61 -11.73 16.38
CA GLU A 192 -12.53 -10.91 15.60
C GLU A 192 -11.77 -9.89 14.74
N LYS A 193 -10.82 -9.16 15.34
CA LYS A 193 -9.92 -8.24 14.65
C LYS A 193 -9.07 -8.93 13.59
N LEU A 194 -8.58 -10.13 13.88
CA LEU A 194 -7.82 -10.91 12.91
C LEU A 194 -8.68 -11.30 11.70
N ILE A 195 -9.89 -11.81 11.93
CA ILE A 195 -10.84 -12.17 10.86
C ILE A 195 -11.15 -10.94 10.02
N LYS A 196 -11.49 -9.81 10.66
CA LYS A 196 -11.81 -8.57 9.96
C LYS A 196 -10.62 -8.05 9.12
N SER A 197 -9.41 -8.13 9.67
CA SER A 197 -8.17 -7.80 8.94
C SER A 197 -7.93 -8.70 7.73
N ARG A 198 -8.23 -9.99 7.83
CA ARG A 198 -8.15 -10.93 6.70
C ARG A 198 -9.18 -10.62 5.62
N ILE A 199 -10.38 -10.17 6.00
CA ILE A 199 -11.38 -9.69 5.04
C ILE A 199 -10.85 -8.47 4.27
N TYR A 200 -10.31 -7.47 4.97
CA TYR A 200 -9.67 -6.31 4.31
C TYR A 200 -8.49 -6.71 3.42
N CYS A 201 -7.72 -7.71 3.82
CA CYS A 201 -6.63 -8.26 3.00
C CYS A 201 -7.18 -8.88 1.71
N GLY A 202 -8.26 -9.66 1.80
CA GLY A 202 -8.96 -10.19 0.63
C GLY A 202 -9.45 -9.10 -0.31
N VAL A 203 -10.08 -8.04 0.24
CA VAL A 203 -10.49 -6.85 -0.53
C VAL A 203 -9.31 -6.25 -1.29
N LEU A 204 -8.20 -5.95 -0.60
CA LEU A 204 -7.00 -5.42 -1.22
C LEU A 204 -6.46 -6.32 -2.34
N MET A 205 -6.32 -7.62 -2.08
CA MET A 205 -5.80 -8.58 -3.05
C MET A 205 -6.67 -8.71 -4.30
N MET A 206 -8.00 -8.63 -4.15
CA MET A 206 -8.93 -8.66 -5.29
C MET A 206 -8.80 -7.37 -6.11
N CYS A 207 -8.81 -6.21 -5.44
CA CYS A 207 -8.70 -4.92 -6.09
C CYS A 207 -7.36 -4.74 -6.83
N ASP A 208 -6.23 -5.03 -6.17
CA ASP A 208 -4.90 -4.98 -6.78
C ASP A 208 -4.80 -5.92 -7.98
N LYS A 209 -5.28 -7.16 -7.85
CA LYS A 209 -5.26 -8.12 -8.97
C LYS A 209 -6.08 -7.62 -10.16
N TYR A 210 -7.26 -7.08 -9.91
CA TYR A 210 -8.13 -6.58 -10.97
C TYR A 210 -7.49 -5.41 -11.72
N ILE A 211 -7.05 -4.38 -10.98
CA ILE A 211 -6.45 -3.18 -11.56
C ILE A 211 -5.17 -3.51 -12.32
N SER A 212 -4.27 -4.29 -11.71
CA SER A 212 -3.00 -4.68 -12.35
C SER A 212 -3.22 -5.43 -13.66
N VAL A 213 -4.18 -6.37 -13.73
CA VAL A 213 -4.44 -7.13 -14.97
C VAL A 213 -5.10 -6.26 -16.04
N ILE A 214 -6.05 -5.41 -15.67
CA ILE A 214 -6.73 -4.53 -16.63
C ILE A 214 -5.74 -3.53 -17.24
N ASN A 215 -4.89 -2.90 -16.41
CA ASN A 215 -3.98 -1.85 -16.88
C ASN A 215 -2.73 -2.39 -17.59
N ARG A 216 -2.17 -3.54 -17.14
CA ARG A 216 -0.92 -4.08 -17.69
C ARG A 216 -1.14 -5.08 -18.84
N GLY A 217 -2.40 -5.40 -19.15
CA GLY A 217 -2.73 -6.44 -20.14
C GLY A 217 -2.33 -7.85 -19.69
N GLY A 218 -2.34 -8.11 -18.39
CA GLY A 218 -1.87 -9.38 -17.79
C GLY A 218 -2.73 -10.59 -18.16
N ALA A 219 -2.42 -11.76 -17.57
CA ALA A 219 -3.07 -13.04 -17.87
C ALA A 219 -4.56 -13.09 -17.46
N LYS A 220 -5.42 -12.52 -18.30
CA LYS A 220 -6.90 -12.54 -18.18
C LYS A 220 -7.48 -13.96 -18.16
N SER A 221 -6.69 -14.96 -18.58
CA SER A 221 -7.07 -16.37 -18.58
C SER A 221 -6.98 -17.05 -17.21
N SER A 222 -6.24 -16.49 -16.24
CA SER A 222 -6.05 -17.11 -14.92
C SER A 222 -7.37 -17.25 -14.15
N LEU A 223 -7.58 -18.40 -13.51
CA LEU A 223 -8.82 -18.70 -12.78
C LEU A 223 -9.08 -17.69 -11.64
N TYR A 224 -8.00 -17.28 -10.94
CA TYR A 224 -8.09 -16.26 -9.91
C TYR A 224 -8.62 -14.92 -10.47
N PHE A 225 -8.03 -14.41 -11.57
CA PHE A 225 -8.52 -13.18 -12.18
C PHE A 225 -9.96 -13.31 -12.68
N LYS A 226 -10.31 -14.43 -13.32
CA LYS A 226 -11.70 -14.67 -13.77
C LYS A 226 -12.68 -14.60 -12.61
N SER A 227 -12.36 -15.21 -11.47
CA SER A 227 -13.19 -15.19 -10.27
C SER A 227 -13.34 -13.76 -9.71
N VAL A 228 -12.22 -13.03 -9.60
CA VAL A 228 -12.22 -11.62 -9.17
C VAL A 228 -13.03 -10.73 -10.10
N ASN A 229 -12.82 -10.85 -11.41
CA ASN A 229 -13.52 -10.07 -12.43
C ASN A 229 -15.03 -10.35 -12.42
N SER A 230 -15.44 -11.62 -12.27
CA SER A 230 -16.85 -11.97 -12.12
C SER A 230 -17.46 -11.34 -10.86
N PHE A 231 -16.75 -11.40 -9.73
CA PHE A 231 -17.20 -10.80 -8.48
C PHE A 231 -17.36 -9.28 -8.59
N ILE A 232 -16.35 -8.59 -9.14
CA ILE A 232 -16.36 -7.13 -9.35
C ILE A 232 -17.51 -6.71 -10.26
N LYS A 233 -17.74 -7.44 -11.35
CA LYS A 233 -18.85 -7.18 -12.28
C LYS A 233 -20.22 -7.44 -11.65
N TYR A 234 -20.36 -8.54 -10.93
CA TYR A 234 -21.61 -8.89 -10.25
C TYR A 234 -22.04 -7.78 -9.26
N HIS A 235 -21.07 -7.26 -8.50
CA HIS A 235 -21.30 -6.19 -7.55
C HIS A 235 -21.23 -4.77 -8.13
N LYS A 236 -21.05 -4.59 -9.46
CA LYS A 236 -20.98 -3.27 -10.13
C LYS A 236 -20.05 -2.27 -9.43
N ILE A 237 -18.89 -2.77 -8.99
CA ILE A 237 -17.93 -1.99 -8.18
C ILE A 237 -17.22 -0.91 -9.02
N ILE A 238 -17.10 -1.15 -10.32
CA ILE A 238 -16.43 -0.31 -11.33
C ILE A 238 -17.26 -0.35 -12.61
#